data_AF-A0AAE0CFF2-F1
#
_entry.id   AF-A0AAE0CFF2-F1
#
_cell.length_a   1.000
_cell.length_b   1.000
_cell.length_c   1.000
_cell.angle_alpha   90.00
_cell.angle_beta   90.00
_cell.angle_gamma   90.00
#
_symmetry.space_group_name_H-M   'P 1'
#
loop_
_entity.id
_entity.type
_entity.pdbx_description
1 polymer ?
#
loop_
_entity_poly.entity_id
_entity_poly.type
_entity_poly.pdbx_seq_one_letter_code
_entity_poly.pdbx_strand_id
1 'polypeptide(L)'
;MDRVTFVDHFIKFYPGKEQVDMSVEVSVPGTWFSNMSAEEKRKHFTAVAVEFDPLRVFGHGSAGKKAPAIRFQVIEDVEEDPDHPGYWMKLDTWNRYRHDTYKEDRAAEANFIPPGRSLALVVAPDEEGEVRYG
;
A
#
# COMPACT_ATOMS: atom_id res chain seq x y z
N MET A 1 -11.32 4.82 36.27
CA MET A 1 -10.05 5.42 35.82
C MET A 1 -9.58 4.47 34.77
N ASP A 2 -10.13 4.62 33.57
CA ASP A 2 -10.06 3.61 32.53
C ASP A 2 -9.32 4.25 31.36
N ARG A 3 -8.13 3.72 31.12
CA ARG A 3 -7.24 4.15 30.05
C ARG A 3 -7.90 3.77 28.74
N VAL A 4 -8.44 4.74 28.03
CA VAL A 4 -8.79 4.58 26.62
C VAL A 4 -7.47 4.45 25.86
N THR A 5 -7.12 3.24 25.48
CA THR A 5 -6.07 2.98 24.49
C THR A 5 -6.59 3.44 23.13
N PHE A 6 -6.47 4.73 22.85
CA PHE A 6 -6.47 5.23 21.48
C PHE A 6 -5.20 4.69 20.82
N VAL A 7 -5.27 3.49 20.26
CA VAL A 7 -4.22 3.01 19.36
C VAL A 7 -4.47 3.72 18.03
N ASP A 8 -4.06 4.98 17.97
CA ASP A 8 -4.08 5.75 16.75
C ASP A 8 -3.04 5.15 15.80
N HIS A 9 -3.45 4.15 15.01
CA HIS A 9 -2.68 3.63 13.90
C HIS A 9 -2.75 4.65 12.75
N PHE A 10 -2.10 5.80 12.92
CA PHE A 10 -1.85 6.72 11.82
C PHE A 10 -1.05 5.98 10.73
N ILE A 11 -1.73 5.60 9.64
CA ILE A 11 -1.07 5.09 8.44
C ILE A 11 -0.36 6.28 7.79
N LYS A 12 0.97 6.21 7.74
CA LYS A 12 1.77 7.20 7.00
C LYS A 12 1.46 7.05 5.51
N PHE A 13 0.95 8.11 4.91
CA PHE A 13 0.67 8.14 3.48
C PHE A 13 1.85 8.72 2.71
N TYR A 14 2.32 7.98 1.70
CA TYR A 14 3.40 8.40 0.83
C TYR A 14 2.90 8.59 -0.61
N PRO A 15 3.32 9.65 -1.32
CA PRO A 15 2.93 9.88 -2.71
C PRO A 15 3.43 8.77 -3.62
N GLY A 16 2.58 8.30 -4.54
CA GLY A 16 2.88 7.11 -5.33
C GLY A 16 4.12 7.24 -6.23
N LYS A 17 4.32 8.41 -6.85
CA LYS A 17 5.50 8.65 -7.70
C LYS A 17 6.82 8.44 -6.95
N GLU A 18 6.93 8.97 -5.74
CA GLU A 18 8.14 8.81 -4.93
C GLU A 18 8.38 7.36 -4.52
N GLN A 19 7.32 6.59 -4.29
CA GLN A 19 7.45 5.18 -3.96
C GLN A 19 8.00 4.37 -5.15
N VAL A 20 7.66 4.77 -6.37
CA VAL A 20 8.21 4.17 -7.60
C VAL A 20 9.65 4.61 -7.83
N ASP A 21 9.95 5.91 -7.70
CA ASP A 21 11.31 6.45 -7.88
C ASP A 21 12.32 5.79 -6.93
N MET A 22 11.89 5.39 -5.73
CA MET A 22 12.73 4.69 -4.75
C MET A 22 12.64 3.16 -4.83
N SER A 23 11.84 2.61 -5.76
CA SER A 23 11.58 1.16 -5.86
C SER A 23 11.20 0.56 -4.50
N VAL A 24 10.23 1.18 -3.83
CA VAL A 24 9.84 0.80 -2.46
C VAL A 24 9.42 -0.66 -2.41
N GLU A 25 10.01 -1.39 -1.47
CA GLU A 25 9.69 -2.78 -1.20
C GLU A 25 8.62 -2.87 -0.10
N VAL A 26 7.65 -3.75 -0.25
CA VAL A 26 6.63 -4.02 0.78
C VAL A 26 6.34 -5.51 0.87
N SER A 27 5.90 -5.93 2.05
CA SER A 27 5.41 -7.28 2.30
C SER A 27 3.91 -7.34 2.03
N VAL A 28 3.51 -8.04 0.97
CA VAL A 28 2.10 -8.22 0.60
C VAL A 28 1.61 -9.59 1.10
N PRO A 29 0.55 -9.66 1.91
CA PRO A 29 0.02 -10.94 2.37
C PRO A 29 -0.60 -11.72 1.22
N GLY A 30 -0.39 -13.04 1.20
CA GLY A 30 -0.96 -13.95 0.20
C GLY A 30 -2.49 -13.89 0.11
N THR A 31 -3.16 -13.50 1.20
CA THR A 31 -4.61 -13.29 1.25
C THR A 31 -5.12 -12.18 0.31
N TRP A 32 -4.25 -11.26 -0.12
CA TRP A 32 -4.60 -10.24 -1.09
C TRP A 32 -4.81 -10.83 -2.50
N PHE A 33 -4.08 -11.89 -2.83
CA PHE A 33 -4.18 -12.55 -4.12
C PHE A 33 -5.39 -13.50 -4.14
N SER A 34 -6.26 -13.33 -5.15
CA SER A 34 -7.51 -14.08 -5.23
C SER A 34 -7.29 -15.56 -5.59
N ASN A 35 -6.30 -15.84 -6.45
CA ASN A 35 -6.05 -17.15 -7.05
C ASN A 35 -4.89 -17.94 -6.41
N MET A 36 -4.67 -17.78 -5.10
CA MET A 36 -3.66 -18.54 -4.37
C MET A 36 -4.24 -19.73 -3.59
N SER A 37 -3.44 -20.79 -3.44
CA SER A 37 -3.75 -21.94 -2.58
C SER A 37 -3.83 -21.53 -1.10
N ALA A 38 -4.47 -22.37 -0.27
CA ALA A 38 -4.60 -22.08 1.16
C ALA A 38 -3.25 -21.91 1.88
N GLU A 39 -2.22 -22.63 1.44
CA GLU A 39 -0.86 -22.52 1.97
C GLU A 39 -0.18 -21.22 1.55
N GLU A 40 -0.31 -20.82 0.29
CA GLU A 40 0.24 -19.57 -0.25
C GLU A 40 -0.41 -18.34 0.38
N LYS A 41 -1.71 -18.42 0.67
CA LYS A 41 -2.43 -17.34 1.38
C LYS A 41 -1.90 -17.07 2.80
N ARG A 42 -1.16 -18.01 3.40
CA ARG A 42 -0.51 -17.83 4.72
C ARG A 42 0.88 -17.18 4.62
N LYS A 43 1.42 -17.06 3.41
CA LYS A 43 2.73 -16.47 3.16
C LYS A 43 2.60 -14.96 2.98
N HIS A 44 3.75 -14.29 3.03
CA HIS A 44 3.91 -12.92 2.59
C HIS A 44 4.91 -12.89 1.44
N PHE A 45 4.67 -12.01 0.49
CA PHE A 45 5.44 -11.89 -0.74
C PHE A 45 6.11 -10.52 -0.78
N THR A 46 7.41 -10.49 -1.09
CA THR A 46 8.14 -9.23 -1.26
C THR A 46 7.78 -8.64 -2.62
N ALA A 47 7.24 -7.43 -2.59
CA ALA A 47 6.77 -6.71 -3.76
C ALA A 47 7.48 -5.36 -3.91
N VAL A 48 7.84 -4.99 -5.14
CA VAL A 48 8.54 -3.75 -5.48
C VAL A 48 7.63 -2.84 -6.29
N ALA A 49 7.51 -1.57 -5.92
CA ALA A 49 6.79 -0.57 -6.72
C ALA A 49 7.54 -0.27 -8.03
N VAL A 50 6.84 -0.38 -9.17
CA VAL A 50 7.44 -0.18 -10.51
C VAL A 50 6.75 0.90 -11.34
N GLU A 51 5.48 1.21 -11.06
CA GLU A 51 4.75 2.23 -11.82
C GLU A 51 3.68 2.90 -10.97
N PHE A 52 3.41 4.19 -11.23
CA PHE A 52 2.36 4.94 -10.58
C PHE A 52 1.39 5.49 -11.63
N ASP A 53 0.10 5.19 -11.45
CA ASP A 53 -0.99 5.73 -12.24
C ASP A 53 -1.95 6.51 -11.33
N PRO A 54 -2.06 7.84 -11.47
CA PRO A 54 -2.92 8.65 -10.60
C PRO A 54 -4.42 8.44 -10.83
N LEU A 55 -4.82 7.86 -11.98
CA LEU A 55 -6.23 7.75 -12.38
C LEU A 55 -6.59 6.35 -12.91
N ARG A 56 -5.95 5.32 -12.34
CA ARG A 56 -6.19 3.94 -12.74
C ARG A 56 -7.64 3.53 -12.52
N VAL A 57 -8.23 2.90 -13.53
CA VAL A 57 -9.59 2.36 -13.45
C VAL A 57 -9.56 0.98 -12.81
N PHE A 58 -10.26 0.82 -11.69
CA PHE A 58 -10.52 -0.48 -11.06
C PHE A 58 -11.97 -0.92 -11.30
N GLY A 59 -12.16 -2.13 -11.83
CA GLY A 59 -13.46 -2.68 -12.21
C GLY A 59 -13.62 -2.80 -13.73
N HIS A 60 -14.76 -3.33 -14.18
CA HIS A 60 -15.03 -3.60 -15.59
C HIS A 60 -15.96 -2.53 -16.19
N GLY A 61 -15.59 -1.99 -17.36
CA GLY A 61 -16.43 -1.07 -18.14
C GLY A 61 -16.59 0.33 -17.54
N SER A 62 -17.63 1.05 -17.98
CA SER A 62 -17.89 2.46 -17.64
C SER A 62 -18.21 2.73 -16.16
N ALA A 63 -18.37 1.67 -15.35
CA ALA A 63 -18.59 1.76 -13.91
C ALA A 63 -17.30 1.64 -13.08
N GLY A 64 -16.14 1.47 -13.73
CA GLY A 64 -14.87 1.37 -13.04
C GLY A 64 -14.53 2.64 -12.26
N LYS A 65 -14.17 2.49 -10.99
CA LYS A 65 -13.77 3.62 -10.14
C LYS A 65 -12.33 3.99 -10.44
N LYS A 66 -12.08 5.26 -10.75
CA LYS A 66 -10.72 5.80 -10.90
C LYS A 66 -10.11 6.04 -9.53
N ALA A 67 -8.91 5.55 -9.30
CA ALA A 67 -8.16 5.78 -8.08
C ALA A 67 -6.65 5.79 -8.35
N PRO A 68 -5.86 6.55 -7.57
CA PRO A 68 -4.41 6.45 -7.60
C PRO A 68 -3.96 5.02 -7.30
N ALA A 69 -3.01 4.51 -8.07
CA ALA A 69 -2.58 3.11 -8.03
C ALA A 69 -1.08 2.96 -8.23
N ILE A 70 -0.54 1.91 -7.62
CA ILE A 70 0.81 1.42 -7.84
C ILE A 70 0.73 0.12 -8.61
N ARG A 71 1.51 0.01 -9.69
CA ARG A 71 1.91 -1.28 -10.25
C ARG A 71 3.10 -1.76 -9.46
N PHE A 72 3.04 -3.00 -9.02
CA PHE A 72 4.14 -3.64 -8.30
C PHE A 72 4.43 -5.01 -8.88
N GLN A 73 5.64 -5.48 -8.66
CA GLN A 73 6.08 -6.81 -9.06
C GLN A 73 6.48 -7.59 -7.83
N VAL A 74 6.05 -8.85 -7.74
CA VAL A 74 6.55 -9.79 -6.73
C VAL A 74 7.91 -10.29 -7.23
N ILE A 75 8.92 -10.26 -6.36
CA ILE A 75 10.30 -10.63 -6.75
C ILE A 75 10.33 -12.05 -7.30
N GLU A 76 9.72 -13.01 -6.60
CA GLU A 76 9.66 -14.42 -7.02
C GLU A 76 9.00 -14.59 -8.40
N ASP A 77 7.93 -13.83 -8.71
CA ASP A 77 7.25 -13.90 -10.00
C ASP A 77 8.13 -13.39 -11.15
N VAL A 78 8.93 -12.33 -10.91
CA VAL A 78 9.84 -11.77 -11.92
C VAL A 78 11.08 -12.63 -12.11
N GLU A 79 11.51 -13.34 -11.06
CA GLU A 79 12.57 -14.35 -11.16
C GLU A 79 12.15 -15.54 -12.03
N GLU A 80 10.88 -15.97 -11.95
CA GLU A 80 10.33 -17.04 -12.78
C GLU A 80 9.97 -16.55 -14.21
N ASP A 81 9.37 -15.37 -14.33
CA ASP A 81 8.96 -14.74 -15.58
C ASP A 81 9.43 -13.27 -15.64
N PRO A 82 10.58 -12.97 -16.28
CA PRO A 82 11.13 -11.61 -16.35
C PRO A 82 10.20 -10.58 -17.02
N ASP A 83 9.28 -11.04 -17.87
CA ASP A 83 8.29 -10.22 -18.56
C ASP A 83 6.96 -10.10 -17.79
N HIS A 84 6.93 -10.55 -16.52
CA HIS A 84 5.70 -10.57 -15.74
C HIS A 84 5.11 -9.14 -15.62
N PRO A 85 3.83 -8.94 -16.03
CA PRO A 85 3.23 -7.61 -16.11
C PRO A 85 3.08 -6.94 -14.74
N GLY A 86 3.18 -7.72 -13.66
CA GLY A 86 2.96 -7.27 -12.30
C GLY A 86 1.48 -7.08 -11.98
N TYR A 87 1.23 -6.54 -10.79
CA TYR A 87 -0.09 -6.39 -10.23
C TYR A 87 -0.37 -4.94 -9.95
N TRP A 88 -1.65 -4.58 -9.97
CA TRP A 88 -2.09 -3.23 -9.67
C TRP A 88 -2.84 -3.19 -8.35
N MET A 89 -2.44 -2.25 -7.50
CA MET A 89 -3.06 -2.01 -6.20
C MET A 89 -3.36 -0.52 -6.03
N LYS A 90 -4.45 -0.20 -5.35
CA LYS A 90 -4.72 1.19 -4.95
C LYS A 90 -3.60 1.71 -4.06
N LEU A 91 -3.21 2.96 -4.25
CA LEU A 91 -2.15 3.61 -3.49
C LEU A 91 -2.40 3.59 -1.98
N ASP A 92 -3.67 3.71 -1.57
CA ASP A 92 -4.07 3.59 -0.16
C ASP A 92 -3.73 2.21 0.43
N THR A 93 -4.12 1.14 -0.26
CA THR A 93 -3.81 -0.23 0.17
C THR A 93 -2.31 -0.50 0.16
N TRP A 94 -1.58 0.04 -0.82
CA TRP A 94 -0.13 -0.03 -0.86
C TRP A 94 0.52 0.66 0.34
N ASN A 95 0.08 1.88 0.67
CA ASN A 95 0.57 2.61 1.86
C ASN A 95 0.25 1.86 3.16
N ARG A 96 -0.89 1.17 3.24
CA ARG A 96 -1.20 0.30 4.38
C ARG A 96 -0.20 -0.84 4.49
N TYR A 97 0.08 -1.58 3.41
CA TYR A 97 1.06 -2.68 3.45
C TYR A 97 2.47 -2.19 3.70
N ARG A 98 2.86 -1.04 3.15
CA ARG A 98 4.11 -0.37 3.51
C ARG A 98 4.16 -0.08 5.02
N HIS A 99 3.10 0.50 5.58
CA HIS A 99 3.05 0.77 7.00
C HIS A 99 3.17 -0.53 7.82
N ASP A 100 2.41 -1.57 7.49
CA ASP A 100 2.49 -2.87 8.16
C ASP A 100 3.88 -3.51 8.06
N THR A 101 4.55 -3.37 6.91
CA THR A 101 5.91 -3.88 6.67
C THR A 101 6.93 -3.22 7.61
N TYR A 102 6.80 -1.91 7.84
CA TYR A 102 7.81 -1.12 8.56
C TYR A 102 7.37 -0.63 9.94
N LYS A 103 6.17 -1.00 10.41
CA LYS A 103 5.68 -0.52 11.72
C LYS A 103 6.57 -0.96 12.88
N GLU A 104 7.17 -2.15 12.77
CA GLU A 104 8.03 -2.75 13.79
C GLU A 104 9.53 -2.46 13.56
N ASP A 105 9.93 -2.18 12.31
CA ASP A 105 11.32 -1.83 11.96
C ASP A 105 11.40 -0.50 11.19
N ARG A 106 11.34 0.60 11.95
CA ARG A 106 11.42 1.96 11.40
C ARG A 106 12.80 2.29 10.80
N ALA A 107 13.84 1.54 11.18
CA ALA A 107 15.18 1.70 10.62
C ALA A 107 15.22 1.27 9.15
N ALA A 108 14.59 0.14 8.79
CA ALA A 108 14.44 -0.25 7.39
C ALA A 108 13.57 0.73 6.59
N GLU A 109 12.53 1.34 7.19
CA GLU A 109 11.71 2.37 6.54
C GLU A 109 12.55 3.55 6.03
N ALA A 110 13.62 3.89 6.75
CA ALA A 110 14.44 5.07 6.47
C ALA A 110 15.13 5.03 5.10
N ASN A 111 15.40 3.84 4.55
CA ASN A 111 15.95 3.69 3.20
C ASN A 111 14.98 4.16 2.10
N PHE A 112 13.69 4.27 2.44
CA PHE A 112 12.60 4.58 1.54
C PHE A 112 11.92 5.90 1.89
N ILE A 113 12.58 6.78 2.64
CA ILE A 113 12.12 8.13 2.95
C ILE A 113 13.05 9.12 2.24
N PRO A 114 12.53 10.02 1.39
CA PRO A 114 13.37 10.99 0.70
C PRO A 114 14.07 11.93 1.70
N PRO A 115 15.35 12.27 1.46
CA PRO A 115 16.11 13.11 2.38
C PRO A 115 15.49 14.50 2.52
N GLY A 116 15.33 14.97 3.78
CA GLY A 116 14.86 16.32 4.09
C GLY A 116 13.34 16.50 4.24
N ARG A 117 12.54 15.41 4.23
CA ARG A 117 11.08 15.50 4.38
C ARG A 117 10.61 15.10 5.79
N SER A 118 9.93 16.03 6.46
CA SER A 118 9.08 15.74 7.63
C SER A 118 7.73 15.21 7.12
N LEU A 119 7.36 14.00 7.52
CA LEU A 119 6.12 13.34 7.06
C LEU A 119 4.89 14.15 7.50
N ALA A 120 4.13 14.69 6.55
CA ALA A 120 2.80 15.20 6.84
C ALA A 120 1.88 14.01 7.14
N LEU A 121 1.42 13.94 8.39
CA LEU A 121 0.44 12.96 8.85
C LEU A 121 -0.90 13.28 8.14
N VAL A 122 -1.30 12.46 7.17
CA VAL A 122 -2.61 12.60 6.52
C VAL A 122 -3.53 11.54 7.10
N VAL A 123 -4.49 11.98 7.92
CA VAL A 123 -5.63 11.16 8.36
C VAL A 123 -6.47 10.83 7.13
N ALA A 124 -6.60 9.54 6.82
CA ALA A 124 -7.61 9.10 5.85
C ALA A 124 -8.99 9.49 6.39
N PRO A 125 -9.87 10.12 5.60
CA PRO A 125 -11.23 10.40 6.05
C PRO A 125 -11.96 9.08 6.27
N ASP A 126 -12.38 8.85 7.51
CA ASP A 126 -13.31 7.80 7.90
C ASP A 126 -14.62 8.03 7.11
N GLU A 127 -14.96 7.12 6.18
CA GLU A 127 -16.29 7.09 5.59
C GLU A 127 -17.27 6.74 6.73
N GLU A 128 -18.02 7.75 7.19
CA GLU A 128 -19.24 7.74 8.01
C GLU A 128 -19.14 8.48 9.36
N GLY A 129 -19.55 9.76 9.34
CA GLY A 129 -19.80 10.54 10.54
C GLY A 129 -20.58 11.81 10.22
N GLU A 130 -21.91 11.68 10.15
CA GLU A 130 -22.86 12.77 10.00
C GLU A 130 -22.58 13.92 10.97
N VAL A 131 -22.07 15.05 10.46
CA VAL A 131 -21.98 16.31 11.21
C VAL A 131 -23.35 16.98 11.21
N ARG A 132 -24.14 16.74 12.27
CA ARG A 132 -25.27 17.61 12.60
C ARG A 132 -24.76 18.85 13.33
N TYR A 133 -24.86 20.00 12.68
CA TYR A 133 -24.93 21.30 13.36
C TYR A 133 -26.40 21.59 13.67
N GLY A 134 -26.72 21.86 14.94
CA GLY A 134 -28.06 22.26 15.39
C GLY A 134 -28.32 21.87 16.84
#